data_AF-A0A524PJA6-F1
#
_entry.id   AF-A0A524PJA6-F1
#
_cell.length_a   1.000
_cell.length_b   1.000
_cell.length_c   1.000
_cell.angle_alpha   90.00
_cell.angle_beta   90.00
_cell.angle_gamma   90.00
#
_symmetry.space_group_name_H-M   'P 1'
#
loop_
_entity.id
_entity.type
_entity.pdbx_description
1 polymer ?
#
loop_
_entity_poly.entity_id
_entity_poly.type
_entity_poly.pdbx_seq_one_letter_code
_entity_poly.pdbx_strand_id
1 'polypeptide(L)'
;MSHPQFETMLFERANLEGSDHLALEQHLQDCDACRRLASNWTQIEDRLHRMPMALPQAGFTQRFQARLAQKRHRRREWVMISLVLSAFALLLVVAVLFGAGLLTLVSPGIRYLLKSLTSLLLFGDVLQICADFIRLLIERFVATVSPGAWFMYSAIFSGLVAIWVASIYRLNFQTLKREVTQ
;
A
#
# COMPACT_ATOMS: atom_id res chain seq x y z
N MET A 1 42.25 -54.13 20.71
CA MET A 1 41.92 -52.70 20.54
C MET A 1 42.05 -52.33 19.08
N SER A 2 41.20 -51.46 18.56
CA SER A 2 41.10 -51.14 17.13
C SER A 2 42.16 -50.10 16.70
N HIS A 3 43.10 -50.52 15.84
CA HIS A 3 44.14 -49.64 15.25
C HIS A 3 43.62 -48.30 14.66
N PRO A 4 42.44 -48.23 13.99
CA PRO A 4 41.97 -46.99 13.36
C PRO A 4 41.81 -45.78 14.30
N GLN A 5 41.50 -46.02 15.58
CA GLN A 5 41.33 -44.95 16.55
C GLN A 5 42.66 -44.23 16.83
N PHE A 6 43.73 -45.00 17.02
CA PHE A 6 45.06 -44.46 17.33
C PHE A 6 45.73 -43.82 16.11
N GLU A 7 45.39 -44.26 14.90
CA GLU A 7 45.82 -43.59 13.66
C GLU A 7 45.24 -42.18 13.55
N THR A 8 43.97 -42.00 13.87
CA THR A 8 43.32 -40.68 13.87
C THR A 8 43.95 -39.77 14.93
N MET A 9 44.15 -40.29 16.13
CA MET A 9 44.83 -39.57 17.21
C MET A 9 46.25 -39.14 16.82
N LEU A 10 46.98 -39.97 16.06
CA LEU A 10 48.32 -39.64 15.58
C LEU A 10 48.33 -38.43 14.63
N PHE A 11 47.33 -38.29 13.75
CA PHE A 11 47.23 -37.14 12.83
C PHE A 11 46.81 -35.85 13.55
N GLU A 12 46.03 -35.97 14.63
CA GLU A 12 45.54 -34.86 15.42
C GLU A 12 46.40 -34.59 16.68
N ARG A 13 47.63 -35.13 16.73
CA ARG A 13 48.52 -35.09 17.90
C ARG A 13 48.73 -33.70 18.50
N ALA A 14 48.70 -32.66 17.68
CA ALA A 14 48.83 -31.26 18.09
C ALA A 14 47.61 -30.73 18.89
N ASN A 15 46.47 -31.42 18.83
CA ASN A 15 45.20 -31.03 19.42
C ASN A 15 44.66 -32.06 20.44
N LEU A 16 45.46 -33.06 20.83
CA LEU A 16 45.08 -34.07 21.82
C LEU A 16 45.19 -33.55 23.26
N GLU A 17 44.23 -33.95 24.11
CA GLU A 17 44.23 -33.67 25.55
C GLU A 17 44.95 -34.77 26.36
N GLY A 18 45.39 -34.44 27.58
CA GLY A 18 46.43 -35.19 28.31
C GLY A 18 46.20 -36.70 28.52
N SER A 19 44.96 -37.15 28.72
CA SER A 19 44.66 -38.59 28.85
C SER A 19 44.84 -39.35 27.53
N ASP A 20 44.52 -38.72 26.41
CA ASP A 20 44.57 -39.32 25.08
C ASP A 20 46.00 -39.36 24.55
N HIS A 21 46.83 -38.38 24.91
CA HIS A 21 48.28 -38.41 24.65
C HIS A 21 48.94 -39.61 25.35
N LEU A 22 48.63 -39.83 26.64
CA LEU A 22 49.16 -40.97 27.40
C LEU A 22 48.71 -42.31 26.81
N ALA A 23 47.44 -42.43 26.43
CA ALA A 23 46.92 -43.63 25.79
C ALA A 23 47.56 -43.90 24.42
N LEU A 24 47.82 -42.85 23.63
CA LEU A 24 48.52 -42.95 22.36
C LEU A 24 49.98 -43.38 22.56
N GLU A 25 50.70 -42.82 23.52
CA GLU A 25 52.09 -43.19 23.82
C GLU A 25 52.22 -44.64 24.28
N GLN A 26 51.31 -45.11 25.14
CA GLN A 26 51.25 -46.52 25.54
C GLN A 26 51.01 -47.42 24.31
N HIS A 27 50.09 -47.05 23.44
CA HIS A 27 49.81 -47.83 22.23
C HIS A 27 51.02 -47.90 21.27
N LEU A 28 51.80 -46.82 21.15
CA LEU A 28 53.01 -46.82 20.33
C LEU A 28 54.13 -47.72 20.89
N GLN A 29 54.11 -48.03 22.19
CA GLN A 29 55.06 -48.98 22.82
C GLN A 29 54.70 -50.44 22.52
N ASP A 30 53.41 -50.76 22.38
CA ASP A 30 52.96 -52.14 22.17
C ASP A 30 52.70 -52.47 20.68
N CYS A 31 52.56 -51.46 19.82
CA CYS A 31 52.21 -51.63 18.43
C CYS A 31 53.28 -51.15 17.44
N ASP A 32 53.97 -52.10 16.79
CA ASP A 32 54.98 -51.81 15.77
C ASP A 32 54.42 -51.08 14.53
N ALA A 33 53.18 -51.38 14.13
CA ALA A 33 52.54 -50.76 12.96
C ALA A 33 52.30 -49.26 13.17
N CYS A 34 51.70 -48.90 14.31
CA CYS A 34 51.43 -47.51 14.68
C CYS A 34 52.72 -46.73 14.95
N ARG A 35 53.75 -47.37 15.52
CA ARG A 35 55.09 -46.77 15.70
C ARG A 35 55.74 -46.41 14.37
N ARG A 36 55.70 -47.32 13.39
CA ARG A 36 56.23 -47.05 12.04
C ARG A 36 55.47 -45.89 11.39
N LEU A 37 54.14 -45.86 11.52
CA LEU A 37 53.32 -44.75 11.01
C LEU A 37 53.71 -43.41 11.65
N ALA A 38 53.87 -43.35 12.98
CA ALA A 38 54.32 -42.16 13.70
C ALA A 38 55.70 -41.67 13.25
N SER A 39 56.64 -42.61 13.05
CA SER A 39 57.99 -42.28 12.56
C SER A 39 57.99 -41.76 11.12
N ASN A 40 57.10 -42.28 10.27
CA ASN A 40 56.96 -41.82 8.89
C ASN A 40 56.29 -40.44 8.84
N TRP A 41 55.28 -40.22 9.67
CA TRP A 41 54.56 -38.95 9.77
C TRP A 41 55.48 -37.80 10.20
N THR A 42 56.22 -38.00 11.29
CA THR A 42 57.22 -37.03 11.78
C THR A 42 58.30 -36.73 10.75
N GLN A 43 58.77 -37.74 10.00
CA GLN A 43 59.72 -37.52 8.90
C GLN A 43 59.14 -36.67 7.75
N ILE A 44 57.85 -36.83 7.43
CA ILE A 44 57.18 -36.03 6.39
C ILE A 44 57.01 -34.59 6.87
N GLU A 45 56.57 -34.39 8.11
CA GLU A 45 56.42 -33.08 8.75
C GLU A 45 57.77 -32.34 8.77
N ASP A 46 58.84 -33.00 9.19
CA ASP A 46 60.20 -32.47 9.16
C ASP A 46 60.64 -32.09 7.74
N ARG A 47 60.32 -32.91 6.74
CA ARG A 47 60.65 -32.60 5.34
C ARG A 47 59.87 -31.38 4.84
N LEU A 48 58.59 -31.27 5.17
CA LEU A 48 57.76 -30.13 4.81
C LEU A 48 58.25 -28.84 5.48
N HIS A 49 58.64 -28.89 6.76
CA HIS A 49 59.19 -27.73 7.46
C HIS A 49 60.57 -27.31 6.94
N ARG A 50 61.36 -28.25 6.45
CA ARG A 50 62.68 -27.98 5.84
C ARG A 50 62.60 -27.61 4.37
N MET A 51 61.42 -27.73 3.72
CA MET A 51 61.27 -27.31 2.33
C MET A 51 61.45 -25.79 2.23
N PRO A 52 62.23 -25.31 1.25
CA PRO A 52 62.38 -23.88 1.04
C PRO A 52 61.04 -23.28 0.64
N MET A 53 60.71 -22.15 1.25
CA MET A 53 59.50 -21.39 0.89
C MET A 53 59.61 -20.95 -0.58
N ALA A 54 58.65 -21.37 -1.41
CA ALA A 54 58.62 -20.98 -2.81
C ALA A 54 58.40 -19.46 -2.92
N LEU A 55 59.38 -18.76 -3.50
CA LEU A 55 59.27 -17.34 -3.77
C LEU A 55 58.28 -17.11 -4.92
N PRO A 56 57.44 -16.06 -4.85
CA PRO A 56 56.58 -15.70 -5.96
C PRO A 56 57.43 -15.31 -7.17
N GLN A 57 56.99 -15.73 -8.36
CA GLN A 57 57.63 -15.30 -9.60
C GLN A 57 57.61 -13.78 -9.74
N ALA A 58 58.64 -13.23 -10.40
CA ALA A 58 58.71 -11.81 -10.73
C ALA A 58 57.39 -11.31 -11.36
N GLY A 59 56.95 -10.12 -10.96
CA GLY A 59 55.69 -9.52 -11.43
C GLY A 59 54.41 -10.10 -10.82
N PHE A 60 54.50 -11.04 -9.87
CA PHE A 60 53.33 -11.58 -9.15
C PHE A 60 52.44 -10.47 -8.57
N THR A 61 53.03 -9.53 -7.82
CA THR A 61 52.30 -8.44 -7.17
C THR A 61 51.54 -7.59 -8.18
N GLN A 62 52.16 -7.29 -9.33
CA GLN A 62 51.57 -6.48 -10.39
C GLN A 62 50.39 -7.21 -11.05
N ARG A 63 50.55 -8.49 -11.39
CA ARG A 63 49.47 -9.33 -11.95
C ARG A 63 48.32 -9.50 -10.96
N PHE A 64 48.63 -9.67 -9.69
CA PHE A 64 47.63 -9.82 -8.63
C PHE A 64 46.83 -8.54 -8.44
N GLN A 65 47.49 -7.39 -8.34
CA GLN A 65 46.84 -6.09 -8.22
C GLN A 65 45.96 -5.76 -9.43
N ALA A 66 46.44 -6.04 -10.65
CA ALA A 66 45.66 -5.85 -11.87
C ALA A 66 44.36 -6.69 -11.87
N ARG A 67 44.46 -7.99 -11.53
CA ARG A 67 43.28 -8.88 -11.41
C ARG A 67 42.34 -8.41 -10.30
N LEU A 68 42.87 -7.94 -9.18
CA LEU A 68 42.08 -7.45 -8.05
C LEU A 68 41.30 -6.17 -8.42
N ALA A 69 41.94 -5.24 -9.12
CA ALA A 69 41.29 -4.02 -9.62
C ALA A 69 40.15 -4.36 -10.60
N GLN A 70 40.39 -5.28 -11.54
CA GLN A 70 39.37 -5.72 -12.49
C GLN A 70 38.18 -6.40 -11.81
N LYS A 71 38.43 -7.28 -10.82
CA LYS A 71 37.35 -7.90 -10.02
C LYS A 71 36.57 -6.85 -9.22
N ARG A 72 37.24 -5.85 -8.64
CA ARG A 72 36.59 -4.76 -7.89
C ARG A 72 35.71 -3.91 -8.80
N HIS A 73 36.17 -3.58 -10.01
CA HIS A 73 35.37 -2.85 -11.00
C HIS A 73 34.10 -3.59 -11.38
N ARG A 74 34.22 -4.87 -11.79
CA ARG A 74 33.04 -5.69 -12.09
C ARG A 74 32.09 -5.77 -10.91
N ARG A 75 32.59 -6.01 -9.69
CA ARG A 75 31.72 -6.07 -8.51
C ARG A 75 31.00 -4.76 -8.24
N ARG A 76 31.66 -3.61 -8.44
CA ARG A 76 31.04 -2.28 -8.31
C ARG A 76 29.95 -2.07 -9.36
N GLU A 77 30.20 -2.46 -10.61
CA GLU A 77 29.21 -2.38 -11.69
C GLU A 77 27.97 -3.23 -11.37
N TRP A 78 28.15 -4.49 -10.96
CA TRP A 78 27.03 -5.36 -10.58
C TRP A 78 26.26 -4.83 -9.37
N VAL A 79 26.95 -4.28 -8.37
CA VAL A 79 26.31 -3.64 -7.22
C VAL A 79 25.50 -2.42 -7.66
N MET A 80 26.08 -1.53 -8.49
CA MET A 80 25.34 -0.36 -9.00
C MET A 80 24.12 -0.77 -9.82
N ILE A 81 24.26 -1.76 -10.72
CA ILE A 81 23.15 -2.30 -11.50
C ILE A 81 22.06 -2.85 -10.57
N SER A 82 22.42 -3.65 -9.56
CA SER A 82 21.45 -4.18 -8.60
C SER A 82 20.75 -3.08 -7.80
N LEU A 83 21.45 -2.00 -7.47
CA LEU A 83 20.91 -0.88 -6.71
C LEU A 83 19.93 -0.08 -7.55
N VAL A 84 20.27 0.17 -8.82
CA VAL A 84 19.38 0.83 -9.80
C VAL A 84 18.14 -0.02 -10.06
N LEU A 85 18.29 -1.34 -10.28
CA LEU A 85 17.16 -2.24 -10.47
C LEU A 85 16.25 -2.28 -9.22
N SER A 86 16.85 -2.33 -8.03
CA SER A 86 16.10 -2.32 -6.77
C SER A 86 15.35 -1.01 -6.57
N ALA A 87 15.98 0.13 -6.84
CA ALA A 87 15.34 1.44 -6.76
C ALA A 87 14.18 1.57 -7.77
N PHE A 88 14.38 1.09 -9.00
CA PHE A 88 13.35 1.09 -10.02
C PHE A 88 12.16 0.20 -9.64
N ALA A 89 12.43 -1.01 -9.14
CA ALA A 89 11.39 -1.92 -8.65
C ALA A 89 10.60 -1.31 -7.48
N LEU A 90 11.29 -0.66 -6.52
CA LEU A 90 10.65 0.04 -5.42
C LEU A 90 9.74 1.18 -5.93
N LEU A 91 10.23 1.96 -6.88
CA LEU A 91 9.48 3.07 -7.47
C LEU A 91 8.22 2.57 -8.20
N LEU A 92 8.31 1.45 -8.92
CA LEU A 92 7.15 0.80 -9.54
C LEU A 92 6.12 0.34 -8.50
N VAL A 93 6.56 -0.28 -7.41
CA VAL A 93 5.66 -0.70 -6.32
C VAL A 93 4.94 0.51 -5.72
N VAL A 94 5.68 1.58 -5.42
CA VAL A 94 5.09 2.82 -4.89
C VAL A 94 4.10 3.43 -5.89
N ALA A 95 4.45 3.48 -7.18
CA ALA A 95 3.56 4.00 -8.22
C ALA A 95 2.27 3.19 -8.35
N VAL A 96 2.36 1.86 -8.28
CA VAL A 96 1.17 0.97 -8.32
C VAL A 96 0.30 1.17 -7.08
N LEU A 97 0.89 1.20 -5.88
CA LEU A 97 0.15 1.42 -4.64
C LEU A 97 -0.54 2.80 -4.63
N PHE A 98 0.18 3.83 -5.06
CA PHE A 98 -0.35 5.18 -5.17
C PHE A 98 -1.47 5.27 -6.22
N GLY A 99 -1.27 4.67 -7.40
CA GLY A 99 -2.29 4.61 -8.45
C GLY A 99 -3.54 3.84 -8.01
N ALA A 100 -3.37 2.72 -7.32
CA ALA A 100 -4.47 1.95 -6.75
C ALA A 100 -5.25 2.76 -5.71
N GLY A 101 -4.55 3.48 -4.82
CA GLY A 101 -5.18 4.39 -3.87
C GLY A 101 -5.91 5.55 -4.54
N LEU A 102 -5.35 6.11 -5.63
CA LEU A 102 -6.02 7.17 -6.37
C LEU A 102 -7.32 6.66 -7.02
N LEU A 103 -7.31 5.45 -7.58
CA LEU A 103 -8.51 4.81 -8.16
C LEU A 103 -9.61 4.57 -7.11
N THR A 104 -9.25 4.21 -5.87
CA THR A 104 -10.23 4.07 -4.78
C THR A 104 -10.81 5.40 -4.30
N LEU A 105 -10.11 6.53 -4.47
CA LEU A 105 -10.66 7.86 -4.19
C LEU A 105 -11.47 8.44 -5.37
N VAL A 106 -11.02 8.20 -6.59
CA VAL A 106 -11.68 8.68 -7.82
C VAL A 106 -13.00 7.94 -8.07
N SER A 107 -13.06 6.63 -7.81
CA SER A 107 -14.27 5.83 -8.04
C SER A 107 -15.51 6.26 -7.23
N PRO A 108 -15.45 6.58 -5.92
CA PRO A 108 -16.60 7.14 -5.21
C PRO A 108 -16.88 8.57 -5.65
N GLY A 109 -15.86 9.42 -5.87
CA GLY A 109 -16.04 10.81 -6.30
C GLY A 109 -16.82 10.93 -7.61
N ILE A 110 -16.47 10.11 -8.61
CA ILE A 110 -17.18 10.03 -9.89
C ILE A 110 -18.61 9.52 -9.67
N ARG A 111 -18.82 8.48 -8.84
CA ARG A 111 -20.18 7.96 -8.54
C ARG A 111 -21.07 9.01 -7.86
N TYR A 112 -20.53 9.80 -6.93
CA TYR A 112 -21.28 10.88 -6.28
C TYR A 112 -21.59 12.02 -7.26
N LEU A 113 -20.65 12.39 -8.13
CA LEU A 113 -20.86 13.39 -9.18
C LEU A 113 -21.96 12.98 -10.16
N LEU A 114 -21.88 11.75 -10.70
CA LEU A 114 -22.90 11.21 -11.60
C LEU A 114 -24.27 11.12 -10.92
N LYS A 115 -24.33 10.68 -9.66
CA LYS A 115 -25.59 10.60 -8.90
C LYS A 115 -26.18 11.99 -8.61
N SER A 116 -25.34 12.97 -8.31
CA SER A 116 -25.77 14.35 -8.10
C SER A 116 -26.33 14.96 -9.39
N LEU A 117 -25.62 14.77 -10.51
CA LEU A 117 -26.05 15.26 -11.81
C LEU A 117 -27.37 14.63 -12.26
N THR A 118 -27.52 13.31 -12.13
CA THR A 118 -28.79 12.63 -12.47
C THR A 118 -29.92 13.00 -11.52
N SER A 119 -29.65 13.20 -10.23
CA SER A 119 -30.66 13.68 -9.28
C SER A 119 -31.15 15.09 -9.63
N LEU A 120 -30.29 15.97 -10.12
CA LEU A 120 -30.65 17.32 -10.53
C LEU A 120 -31.50 17.31 -11.80
N LEU A 121 -31.16 16.44 -12.76
CA LEU A 121 -31.95 16.24 -13.98
C LEU A 121 -33.35 15.68 -13.66
N LEU A 122 -33.43 14.64 -12.82
CA LEU A 122 -34.72 14.07 -12.39
C LEU A 122 -35.58 15.07 -11.63
N PHE A 123 -34.96 15.96 -10.83
CA PHE A 123 -35.69 17.03 -10.16
C PHE A 123 -36.28 18.05 -11.14
N GLY A 124 -35.52 18.38 -12.20
CA GLY A 124 -36.01 19.20 -13.31
C GLY A 124 -37.21 18.55 -14.02
N ASP A 125 -37.11 17.27 -14.34
CA ASP A 125 -38.18 16.52 -14.99
C ASP A 125 -39.46 16.49 -14.13
N VAL A 126 -39.33 16.28 -12.82
CA VAL A 126 -40.49 16.30 -11.89
C VAL A 126 -41.15 17.68 -11.85
N LEU A 127 -40.37 18.76 -11.78
CA LEU A 127 -40.91 20.12 -11.81
C LEU A 127 -41.64 20.41 -13.12
N GLN A 128 -41.09 19.94 -14.25
CA GLN A 128 -41.70 20.11 -15.55
C GLN A 128 -43.01 19.32 -15.66
N ILE A 129 -43.04 18.07 -15.20
CA ILE A 129 -44.27 17.25 -15.17
C ILE A 129 -45.35 17.93 -14.30
N CYS A 130 -44.97 18.48 -13.14
CA CYS A 130 -45.90 19.23 -12.30
C CYS A 130 -46.43 20.49 -13.01
N ALA A 131 -45.55 21.25 -13.69
CA ALA A 131 -45.94 22.43 -14.43
C ALA A 131 -46.88 22.09 -15.60
N ASP A 132 -46.60 21.02 -16.35
CA ASP A 132 -47.43 20.54 -17.45
C ASP A 132 -48.79 20.06 -16.93
N PHE A 133 -48.82 19.34 -15.80
CA PHE A 133 -50.07 18.92 -15.17
C PHE A 133 -50.92 20.10 -14.72
N ILE A 134 -50.31 21.10 -14.07
CA ILE A 134 -51.00 22.34 -13.67
C ILE A 134 -51.52 23.08 -14.90
N ARG A 135 -50.71 23.19 -15.96
CA ARG A 135 -51.11 23.86 -17.20
C ARG A 135 -52.30 23.17 -17.85
N LEU A 136 -52.29 21.84 -17.93
CA LEU A 136 -53.41 21.06 -18.46
C LEU A 136 -54.68 21.24 -17.61
N LEU A 137 -54.54 21.28 -16.28
CA LEU A 137 -55.68 21.56 -15.39
C LEU A 137 -56.24 22.95 -15.62
N ILE A 138 -55.39 23.98 -15.72
CA ILE A 138 -55.82 25.36 -15.98
C ILE A 138 -56.49 25.46 -17.35
N GLU A 139 -55.88 24.92 -18.40
CA GLU A 139 -56.43 24.97 -19.76
C GLU A 139 -57.77 24.25 -19.85
N ARG A 140 -57.88 23.07 -19.25
CA ARG A 140 -59.14 22.32 -19.20
C ARG A 140 -60.20 23.04 -18.37
N PHE A 141 -59.82 23.63 -17.25
CA PHE A 141 -60.73 24.39 -16.40
C PHE A 141 -61.25 25.64 -17.13
N VAL A 142 -60.35 26.43 -17.73
CA VAL A 142 -60.69 27.63 -18.51
C VAL A 142 -61.57 27.28 -19.72
N ALA A 143 -61.30 26.17 -20.41
CA ALA A 143 -62.11 25.72 -21.54
C ALA A 143 -63.50 25.18 -21.15
N THR A 144 -63.65 24.64 -19.94
CA THR A 144 -64.94 24.09 -19.46
C THR A 144 -65.87 25.19 -18.93
N VAL A 145 -65.31 26.26 -18.38
CA VAL A 145 -66.09 27.38 -17.82
C VAL A 145 -66.56 28.28 -18.97
N SER A 146 -67.87 28.37 -19.16
CA SER A 146 -68.44 29.28 -20.16
C SER A 146 -68.03 30.73 -19.88
N PRO A 147 -67.85 31.59 -20.91
CA PRO A 147 -67.46 32.98 -20.70
C PRO A 147 -68.39 33.75 -19.75
N GLY A 148 -69.69 33.43 -19.73
CA GLY A 148 -70.65 34.03 -18.80
C GLY A 148 -70.45 33.62 -17.33
N ALA A 149 -69.99 32.39 -17.08
CA ALA A 149 -69.71 31.92 -15.74
C ALA A 149 -68.51 32.64 -15.10
N TRP A 150 -67.50 33.04 -15.88
CA TRP A 150 -66.38 33.85 -15.39
C TRP A 150 -66.84 35.19 -14.79
N PHE A 151 -67.73 35.90 -15.48
CA PHE A 151 -68.29 37.15 -14.97
C PHE A 151 -69.08 36.92 -13.68
N MET A 152 -69.89 35.86 -13.63
CA MET A 152 -70.66 35.50 -12.44
C MET A 152 -69.75 35.20 -11.22
N TYR A 153 -68.71 34.37 -11.40
CA TYR A 153 -67.77 34.08 -10.32
C TYR A 153 -67.01 35.32 -9.85
N SER A 154 -66.59 36.19 -10.78
CA SER A 154 -65.91 37.45 -10.44
C SER A 154 -66.81 38.41 -9.63
N ALA A 155 -68.09 38.51 -10.00
CA ALA A 155 -69.07 39.34 -9.31
C ALA A 155 -69.39 38.81 -7.91
N ILE A 156 -69.56 37.49 -7.77
CA ILE A 156 -69.78 36.84 -6.46
C ILE A 156 -68.57 37.05 -5.55
N PHE A 157 -67.35 36.83 -6.06
CA PHE A 157 -66.13 37.02 -5.28
C PHE A 157 -65.94 38.47 -4.85
N SER A 158 -66.16 39.43 -5.76
CA SER A 158 -66.12 40.86 -5.45
C SER A 158 -67.15 41.24 -4.39
N GLY A 159 -68.37 40.72 -4.48
CA GLY A 159 -69.41 40.92 -3.47
C GLY A 159 -69.02 40.36 -2.10
N LEU A 160 -68.46 39.15 -2.05
CA LEU A 160 -67.95 38.53 -0.83
C LEU A 160 -66.82 39.35 -0.19
N VAL A 161 -65.86 39.84 -0.98
CA VAL A 161 -64.78 40.71 -0.51
C VAL A 161 -65.36 42.02 0.04
N ALA A 162 -66.31 42.64 -0.65
CA ALA A 162 -66.97 43.86 -0.19
C ALA A 162 -67.72 43.65 1.12
N ILE A 163 -68.46 42.54 1.26
CA ILE A 163 -69.14 42.15 2.50
C ILE A 163 -68.13 41.93 3.63
N TRP A 164 -67.02 41.25 3.35
CA TRP A 164 -65.97 41.00 4.34
C TRP A 164 -65.31 42.30 4.83
N VAL A 165 -64.97 43.21 3.92
CA VAL A 165 -64.42 44.53 4.24
C VAL A 165 -65.43 45.38 5.03
N ALA A 166 -66.70 45.40 4.62
CA ALA A 166 -67.76 46.11 5.33
C ALA A 166 -68.01 45.54 6.73
N SER A 167 -67.93 44.21 6.89
CA SER A 167 -68.05 43.53 8.17
C SER A 167 -66.91 43.93 9.11
N ILE A 168 -65.65 43.90 8.64
CA ILE A 168 -64.48 44.35 9.42
C ILE A 168 -64.61 45.82 9.81
N TYR A 169 -65.00 46.68 8.87
CA TYR A 169 -65.14 48.11 9.12
C TYR A 169 -66.23 48.38 10.18
N ARG A 170 -67.36 47.70 10.08
CA ARG A 170 -68.47 47.83 11.03
C ARG A 170 -68.11 47.34 12.43
N LEU A 171 -67.42 46.20 12.54
CA LEU A 171 -67.01 45.65 13.83
C LEU A 171 -65.98 46.56 14.51
N ASN A 172 -65.01 47.10 13.76
CA ASN A 172 -63.96 47.96 14.32
C ASN A 172 -64.48 49.35 14.76
N PHE A 173 -65.40 49.96 13.99
CA PHE A 173 -66.00 51.24 14.39
C PHE A 173 -66.98 51.12 15.57
N GLN A 174 -67.66 49.97 15.74
CA GLN A 174 -68.55 49.74 16.88
C GLN A 174 -67.80 49.49 18.18
N THR A 175 -66.63 48.85 18.14
CA THR A 175 -65.76 48.68 19.32
C THR A 175 -65.17 50.02 19.77
N LEU A 176 -64.67 50.85 18.85
CA LEU A 176 -64.16 52.19 19.18
C LEU A 176 -65.23 53.11 19.79
N LYS A 177 -66.47 53.05 19.30
CA LYS A 177 -67.56 53.87 19.85
C LYS A 177 -67.97 53.44 21.26
N ARG A 178 -67.80 52.17 21.63
CA ARG A 178 -68.08 51.66 22.99
C ARG A 178 -67.03 52.14 24.00
N GLU A 179 -65.76 52.19 23.61
CA GLU A 179 -64.66 52.64 24.48
C GLU A 179 -64.65 54.15 24.75
N VAL A 180 -65.22 54.98 23.86
CA VAL A 180 -65.29 56.45 24.05
C VAL A 180 -66.49 56.89 24.93
N THR A 181 -67.43 55.99 25.22
CA THR A 181 -68.63 56.27 26.06
C THR A 181 -68.59 55.67 27.46
N GLN A 182 -67.51 54.99 27.84
CA GLN A 182 -67.20 54.61 29.23
C GLN A 182 -66.18 55.59 29.81
#